data_AF-A0A1W6LRU4-F1
#
_entry.id   AF-A0A1W6LRU4-F1
#
_cell.length_a   1.000
_cell.length_b   1.000
_cell.length_c   1.000
_cell.angle_alpha   90.00
_cell.angle_beta   90.00
_cell.angle_gamma   90.00
#
_symmetry.space_group_name_H-M   'P 1'
#
loop_
_entity.id
_entity.type
_entity.pdbx_description
1 polymer ?
#
loop_
_entity_poly.entity_id
_entity_poly.type
_entity_poly.pdbx_seq_one_letter_code
_entity_poly.pdbx_strand_id
1 'polypeptide(L)'
;YVHYLDGRFDLYGGFSHPTEKIVWWSEGIAEYVAQENDNQAALDTILDGSTYTLSEIFETTYDGFDVDRIYRWGYLAVRFMFENHKDDVNQMLVETRQGNWSNYKATITQWANLYQSEFEQWQQALVSNGAPNAVITA
;
A
#
# COMPACT_ATOMS: atom_id res chain seq x y z
N TYR A 1 10.43 -12.83 6.88
CA TYR A 1 9.42 -13.83 7.30
C TYR A 1 8.07 -13.57 6.64
N VAL A 2 7.58 -12.32 6.59
CA VAL A 2 6.29 -11.98 5.99
C VAL A 2 6.18 -12.36 4.50
N HIS A 3 7.19 -12.07 3.65
CA HIS A 3 7.13 -12.49 2.23
C HIS A 3 6.94 -14.00 2.01
N TYR A 4 7.45 -14.83 2.92
CA TYR A 4 7.21 -16.28 2.85
C TYR A 4 5.74 -16.62 3.14
N LEU A 5 5.12 -15.95 4.11
CA LEU A 5 3.72 -16.13 4.44
C LEU A 5 2.83 -15.61 3.30
N ASP A 6 3.10 -14.41 2.79
CA ASP A 6 2.39 -13.81 1.65
C ASP A 6 2.44 -14.75 0.43
N GLY A 7 3.63 -15.19 0.04
CA GLY A 7 3.80 -16.14 -1.06
C GLY A 7 3.17 -17.51 -0.82
N ARG A 8 2.98 -17.94 0.43
CA ARG A 8 2.41 -19.25 0.76
C ARG A 8 0.89 -19.24 0.88
N PHE A 9 0.31 -18.15 1.37
CA PHE A 9 -1.09 -18.10 1.80
C PHE A 9 -1.93 -17.11 1.00
N ASP A 10 -1.32 -16.09 0.41
CA ASP A 10 -2.01 -14.96 -0.21
C ASP A 10 -1.74 -14.86 -1.71
N LEU A 11 -0.64 -15.42 -2.21
CA LEU A 11 -0.30 -15.46 -3.63
C LEU A 11 -0.33 -16.90 -4.17
N TYR A 12 -0.86 -17.05 -5.37
CA TYR A 12 -0.82 -18.32 -6.09
C TYR A 12 0.61 -18.63 -6.56
N GLY A 13 1.15 -19.77 -6.13
CA GLY A 13 2.43 -20.29 -6.57
C GLY A 13 3.64 -19.64 -5.87
N GLY A 14 4.81 -19.71 -6.52
CA GLY A 14 6.03 -19.08 -6.02
C GLY A 14 6.22 -17.65 -6.54
N PHE A 15 7.29 -16.98 -6.11
CA PHE A 15 7.58 -15.56 -6.40
C PHE A 15 7.56 -15.16 -7.90
N SER A 16 7.74 -16.11 -8.82
CA SER A 16 7.73 -15.88 -10.26
C SER A 16 6.37 -16.11 -10.95
N HIS A 17 5.30 -16.40 -10.20
CA HIS A 17 3.98 -16.73 -10.75
C HIS A 17 3.06 -15.53 -11.02
N PRO A 18 3.16 -14.39 -10.29
CA PRO A 18 2.42 -13.19 -10.65
C PRO A 18 2.73 -12.76 -12.09
N THR A 19 1.69 -12.64 -12.91
CA THR A 19 1.80 -12.09 -14.29
C THR A 19 1.52 -10.59 -14.34
N GLU A 20 1.16 -10.01 -13.21
CA GLU A 20 0.85 -8.59 -13.03
C GLU A 20 1.68 -8.03 -11.87
N LYS A 21 1.85 -6.71 -11.85
CA LYS A 21 2.66 -6.05 -10.82
C LYS A 21 2.02 -6.19 -9.44
N ILE A 22 2.81 -6.68 -8.49
CA ILE A 22 2.37 -6.99 -7.12
C ILE A 22 3.28 -6.39 -6.04
N VAL A 23 4.35 -5.66 -6.43
CA VAL A 23 5.37 -5.15 -5.50
C VAL A 23 4.76 -4.27 -4.42
N TRP A 24 3.79 -3.42 -4.76
CA TRP A 24 3.10 -2.56 -3.81
C TRP A 24 2.46 -3.35 -2.65
N TRP A 25 1.89 -4.52 -2.96
CA TRP A 25 1.27 -5.39 -1.98
C TRP A 25 2.35 -6.15 -1.21
N SER A 26 3.24 -6.86 -1.90
CA SER A 26 4.20 -7.76 -1.24
C SER A 26 5.22 -7.03 -0.37
N GLU A 27 5.67 -5.84 -0.76
CA GLU A 27 6.53 -5.00 0.08
C GLU A 27 5.71 -4.22 1.10
N GLY A 28 4.57 -3.65 0.69
CA GLY A 28 3.71 -2.89 1.58
C GLY A 28 3.17 -3.69 2.75
N ILE A 29 2.77 -4.96 2.54
CA ILE A 29 2.29 -5.84 3.61
C ILE A 29 3.42 -6.28 4.54
N ALA A 30 4.63 -6.46 4.00
CA ALA A 30 5.78 -6.78 4.81
C ALA A 30 6.14 -5.62 5.74
N GLU A 31 6.16 -4.40 5.23
CA GLU A 31 6.35 -3.18 6.03
C GLU A 31 5.20 -2.95 7.01
N TYR A 32 3.94 -3.16 6.60
CA TYR A 32 2.78 -2.95 7.48
C TYR A 32 2.73 -3.93 8.63
N VAL A 33 3.03 -5.21 8.41
CA VAL A 33 3.09 -6.21 9.49
C VAL A 33 4.30 -5.96 10.40
N ALA A 34 5.40 -5.41 9.87
CA ALA A 34 6.59 -5.14 10.67
C ALA A 34 6.43 -3.90 11.57
N GLN A 35 5.77 -2.86 11.08
CA GLN A 35 5.73 -1.54 11.72
C GLN A 35 4.35 -1.15 12.24
N GLU A 36 3.28 -1.80 11.78
CA GLU A 36 1.89 -1.43 12.04
C GLU A 36 1.66 0.08 11.86
N ASN A 37 1.47 0.81 12.95
CA ASN A 37 1.21 2.25 12.95
C ASN A 37 2.47 3.12 13.14
N ASP A 38 3.64 2.52 13.36
CA ASP A 38 4.89 3.16 13.78
C ASP A 38 5.96 3.20 12.66
N ASN A 39 5.59 3.65 11.47
CA ASN A 39 6.51 3.82 10.35
C ASN A 39 6.82 5.31 10.10
N GLN A 40 7.59 5.92 11.00
CA GLN A 40 7.91 7.35 10.92
C GLN A 40 8.53 7.76 9.58
N ALA A 41 9.40 6.93 9.00
CA ALA A 41 10.00 7.20 7.71
C ALA A 41 8.97 7.32 6.59
N ALA A 42 7.87 6.55 6.63
CA ALA A 42 6.78 6.71 5.66
C ALA A 42 5.98 7.99 5.91
N LEU A 43 5.77 8.38 7.17
CA LEU A 43 5.12 9.65 7.51
C LEU A 43 5.95 10.85 7.04
N ASP A 44 7.27 10.78 7.18
CA ASP A 44 8.18 11.83 6.73
C ASP A 44 8.08 12.04 5.20
N THR A 45 7.89 10.97 4.41
CA THR A 45 7.67 11.10 2.96
C THR A 45 6.36 11.80 2.57
N ILE A 46 5.34 11.81 3.44
CA ILE A 46 4.13 12.63 3.20
C ILE A 46 4.46 14.12 3.39
N LEU A 47 5.39 14.44 4.30
CA LEU A 47 5.71 15.80 4.72
C LEU A 47 6.82 16.45 3.87
N ASP A 48 7.66 15.66 3.21
CA ASP A 48 8.78 16.18 2.40
C ASP A 48 8.37 16.67 1.00
N GLY A 49 7.10 16.48 0.63
CA GLY A 49 6.52 16.89 -0.66
C GLY A 49 6.53 15.81 -1.73
N SER A 50 7.00 14.60 -1.43
CA SER A 50 6.82 13.43 -2.30
C SER A 50 5.32 13.14 -2.45
N THR A 51 4.87 12.92 -3.68
CA THR A 51 3.48 12.57 -3.95
C THR A 51 3.42 11.45 -4.98
N TYR A 52 2.94 10.28 -4.53
CA TYR A 52 2.57 9.19 -5.43
C TYR A 52 1.07 8.94 -5.35
N THR A 53 0.44 8.84 -6.51
CA THR A 53 -0.95 8.42 -6.64
C THR A 53 -1.07 6.91 -6.38
N LEU A 54 -2.26 6.41 -6.00
CA LEU A 54 -2.55 4.98 -5.94
C LEU A 54 -2.26 4.30 -7.27
N SER A 55 -2.57 4.95 -8.39
CA SER A 55 -2.25 4.44 -9.73
C SER A 55 -0.74 4.19 -9.89
N GLU A 56 0.10 5.14 -9.47
CA GLU A 56 1.55 4.97 -9.48
C GLU A 56 1.96 3.87 -8.49
N ILE A 57 1.50 3.91 -7.25
CA ILE A 57 1.89 2.92 -6.24
C ILE A 57 1.56 1.50 -6.70
N PHE A 58 0.36 1.26 -7.24
CA PHE A 58 -0.05 -0.06 -7.76
C PHE A 58 0.74 -0.52 -8.98
N GLU A 59 1.37 0.40 -9.71
CA GLU A 59 2.23 0.14 -10.87
C GLU A 59 3.72 -0.03 -10.52
N THR A 60 4.06 -0.09 -9.23
CA THR A 60 5.44 -0.22 -8.75
C THR A 60 6.09 -1.53 -9.21
N THR A 61 7.33 -1.40 -9.66
CA THR A 61 8.27 -2.52 -9.90
C THR A 61 9.58 -2.22 -9.17
N TYR A 62 10.50 -3.18 -9.14
CA TYR A 62 11.86 -2.93 -8.64
C TYR A 62 12.74 -2.16 -9.64
N ASP A 63 12.23 -1.88 -10.86
CA ASP A 63 12.98 -1.15 -11.87
C ASP A 63 13.19 0.29 -11.44
N GLY A 64 14.38 0.83 -11.68
CA GLY A 64 14.75 2.19 -11.26
C GLY A 64 15.00 2.35 -9.76
N PHE A 65 14.67 1.33 -8.95
CA PHE A 65 14.98 1.23 -7.51
C PHE A 65 14.58 2.47 -6.68
N ASP A 66 13.33 2.92 -6.86
CA ASP A 66 12.72 3.97 -6.05
C ASP A 66 12.32 3.41 -4.67
N VAL A 67 13.26 3.50 -3.72
CA VAL A 67 13.12 2.92 -2.37
C VAL A 67 11.87 3.45 -1.66
N ASP A 68 11.58 4.75 -1.78
CA ASP A 68 10.45 5.34 -1.09
C ASP A 68 9.13 4.82 -1.69
N ARG A 69 9.01 4.80 -3.02
CA ARG A 69 7.81 4.25 -3.66
C ARG A 69 7.59 2.77 -3.31
N ILE A 70 8.66 1.98 -3.30
CA ILE A 70 8.61 0.54 -3.04
C ILE A 70 8.18 0.24 -1.60
N TYR A 71 8.89 0.80 -0.61
CA TYR A 71 8.71 0.40 0.79
C TYR A 71 7.82 1.35 1.58
N ARG A 72 7.95 2.67 1.38
CA ARG A 72 7.19 3.66 2.16
C ARG A 72 5.79 3.85 1.60
N TRP A 73 5.67 4.08 0.30
CA TRP A 73 4.36 4.31 -0.31
C TRP A 73 3.58 3.01 -0.53
N GLY A 74 4.27 1.88 -0.74
CA GLY A 74 3.66 0.54 -0.62
C GLY A 74 3.03 0.32 0.76
N TYR A 75 3.76 0.63 1.84
CA TYR A 75 3.23 0.58 3.21
C TYR A 75 2.00 1.48 3.39
N LEU A 76 2.07 2.75 2.95
CA LEU A 76 0.97 3.70 3.10
C LEU A 76 -0.30 3.22 2.37
N ALA A 77 -0.16 2.71 1.14
CA ALA A 77 -1.29 2.17 0.39
C ALA A 77 -1.89 0.93 1.06
N VAL A 78 -1.06 -0.01 1.51
CA VAL A 78 -1.55 -1.20 2.23
C VAL A 78 -2.27 -0.81 3.52
N ARG A 79 -1.66 0.05 4.34
CA ARG A 79 -2.26 0.51 5.59
C ARG A 79 -3.61 1.19 5.36
N PHE A 80 -3.68 2.12 4.40
CA PHE A 80 -4.93 2.76 3.99
C PHE A 80 -6.00 1.73 3.62
N MET A 81 -5.65 0.75 2.78
CA MET A 81 -6.59 -0.28 2.36
C MET A 81 -7.04 -1.17 3.54
N PHE A 82 -6.18 -1.46 4.52
CA PHE A 82 -6.58 -2.20 5.73
C PHE A 82 -7.47 -1.40 6.68
N GLU A 83 -7.21 -0.09 6.84
CA GLU A 83 -7.97 0.78 7.73
C GLU A 83 -9.34 1.15 7.15
N ASN A 84 -9.42 1.38 5.84
CA ASN A 84 -10.62 1.93 5.20
C ASN A 84 -11.37 0.93 4.31
N HIS A 85 -10.66 -0.03 3.69
CA HIS A 85 -11.20 -0.87 2.60
C HIS A 85 -10.89 -2.37 2.77
N LYS A 86 -10.89 -2.85 4.03
CA LYS A 86 -10.49 -4.22 4.37
C LYS A 86 -11.28 -5.30 3.64
N ASP A 87 -12.57 -5.08 3.42
CA ASP A 87 -13.41 -6.05 2.72
C ASP A 87 -13.04 -6.18 1.24
N ASP A 88 -12.62 -5.08 0.61
CA ASP A 88 -12.12 -5.08 -0.76
C ASP A 88 -10.76 -5.79 -0.84
N VAL A 89 -9.87 -5.59 0.15
CA VAL A 89 -8.63 -6.38 0.27
C VAL A 89 -8.94 -7.87 0.34
N ASN A 90 -9.91 -8.28 1.16
CA ASN A 90 -10.29 -9.69 1.26
C ASN A 90 -10.77 -10.27 -0.08
N GLN A 91 -11.51 -9.50 -0.88
CA GLN A 91 -11.95 -9.90 -2.21
C GLN A 91 -10.78 -10.01 -3.18
N MET A 92 -9.87 -9.04 -3.19
CA MET A 92 -8.67 -9.06 -4.02
C MET A 92 -7.78 -10.28 -3.70
N LEU A 93 -7.66 -10.65 -2.43
CA LEU A 93 -6.92 -11.85 -2.01
C LEU A 93 -7.55 -13.16 -2.50
N VAL A 94 -8.85 -13.21 -2.75
CA VAL A 94 -9.48 -14.39 -3.38
C VAL A 94 -8.92 -14.61 -4.78
N GLU A 95 -8.71 -13.53 -5.54
CA GLU A 95 -8.20 -13.58 -6.91
C GLU A 95 -6.72 -13.94 -6.95
N THR A 96 -5.89 -13.32 -6.12
CA THR A 96 -4.44 -13.59 -6.08
C THR A 96 -4.13 -15.01 -5.65
N ARG A 97 -4.90 -15.56 -4.69
CA ARG A 97 -4.77 -16.97 -4.24
C ARG A 97 -5.14 -17.99 -5.32
N GLN A 98 -5.98 -17.60 -6.28
CA GLN A 98 -6.36 -18.45 -7.42
C GLN A 98 -5.49 -18.20 -8.67
N GLY A 99 -4.60 -17.21 -8.62
CA GLY A 99 -3.78 -16.81 -9.76
C GLY A 99 -4.56 -16.05 -10.83
N ASN A 100 -5.70 -15.46 -10.48
CA ASN A 100 -6.50 -14.64 -11.39
C ASN A 100 -5.95 -13.21 -11.47
N TRP A 101 -4.75 -13.09 -12.02
CA TRP A 101 -4.02 -11.83 -12.08
C TRP A 101 -4.74 -10.76 -12.91
N SER A 102 -5.47 -11.15 -13.96
CA SER A 102 -6.25 -10.21 -14.78
C SER A 102 -7.37 -9.56 -13.97
N ASN A 103 -8.09 -10.32 -13.14
CA ASN A 103 -9.13 -9.74 -12.30
C ASN A 103 -8.54 -8.92 -11.14
N TYR A 104 -7.47 -9.40 -10.51
CA TYR A 104 -6.68 -8.61 -9.57
C TYR A 104 -6.30 -7.25 -10.16
N LYS A 105 -5.79 -7.24 -11.40
CA LYS A 105 -5.37 -6.02 -12.08
C LYS A 105 -6.53 -5.06 -12.33
N ALA A 106 -7.66 -5.58 -12.82
CA ALA A 106 -8.86 -4.78 -13.03
C ALA A 106 -9.34 -4.15 -11.71
N THR A 107 -9.35 -4.92 -10.62
CA THR A 107 -9.75 -4.46 -9.28
C THR A 107 -8.88 -3.32 -8.78
N ILE A 108 -7.55 -3.45 -8.78
CA ILE A 108 -6.68 -2.37 -8.26
C ILE A 108 -6.70 -1.13 -9.17
N THR A 109 -6.89 -1.31 -10.49
CA THR A 109 -7.09 -0.18 -11.41
C THR A 109 -8.40 0.57 -11.11
N GLN A 110 -9.46 -0.13 -10.71
CA GLN A 110 -10.68 0.51 -10.25
C GLN A 110 -10.46 1.29 -8.95
N TRP A 111 -9.78 0.69 -7.96
CA TRP A 111 -9.46 1.35 -6.69
C TRP A 111 -8.62 2.61 -6.87
N ALA A 112 -7.64 2.59 -7.78
CA ALA A 112 -6.82 3.75 -8.08
C ALA A 112 -7.64 4.96 -8.52
N ASN A 113 -8.83 4.75 -9.10
CA ASN A 113 -9.73 5.85 -9.47
C ASN A 113 -10.71 6.19 -8.34
N LEU A 114 -11.29 5.17 -7.70
CA LEU A 114 -12.33 5.37 -6.68
C LEU A 114 -11.77 5.95 -5.39
N TYR A 115 -10.59 5.52 -4.97
CA TYR A 115 -10.06 5.77 -3.63
C TYR A 115 -8.93 6.80 -3.60
N GLN A 116 -8.53 7.36 -4.74
CA GLN A 116 -7.43 8.34 -4.80
C GLN A 116 -7.65 9.55 -3.89
N SER A 117 -8.83 10.19 -3.99
CA SER A 117 -9.12 11.37 -3.18
C SER A 117 -9.21 11.05 -1.69
N GLU A 118 -9.72 9.86 -1.35
CA GLU A 118 -9.78 9.40 0.03
C GLU A 118 -8.39 9.10 0.59
N PHE A 119 -7.52 8.48 -0.21
CA PHE A 119 -6.13 8.20 0.16
C PHE A 119 -5.36 9.48 0.50
N GLU A 120 -5.51 10.53 -0.30
CA GLU A 120 -4.91 11.85 -0.04
C GLU A 120 -5.44 12.49 1.26
N GLN A 121 -6.75 12.39 1.51
CA GLN A 121 -7.37 12.90 2.73
C GLN A 121 -6.91 12.12 3.96
N TRP A 122 -6.82 10.80 3.84
CA TRP A 122 -6.34 9.89 4.88
C TRP A 122 -4.88 10.20 5.25
N GLN A 123 -4.00 10.44 4.27
CA GLN A 123 -2.61 10.86 4.52
C GLN A 123 -2.53 12.15 5.33
N GLN A 124 -3.32 13.17 4.96
CA GLN A 124 -3.35 14.45 5.66
C GLN A 124 -3.84 14.27 7.11
N ALA A 125 -4.87 13.46 7.32
CA ALA A 125 -5.35 13.13 8.66
C ALA A 125 -4.30 12.38 9.48
N LEU A 126 -3.58 11.45 8.86
CA LEU A 126 -2.54 10.64 9.50
C LEU A 126 -1.41 11.52 10.07
N VAL A 127 -0.89 12.46 9.28
CA VAL A 127 0.19 13.36 9.75
C VAL A 127 -0.32 14.48 10.65
N SER A 128 -1.58 14.90 10.51
CA SER A 128 -2.18 15.92 11.39
C SER A 128 -2.45 15.39 12.80
N ASN A 129 -2.84 14.12 12.93
CA ASN A 129 -3.05 13.47 14.23
C ASN A 129 -1.73 13.10 14.94
N GLY A 130 -0.61 13.02 14.20
CA GLY A 130 0.73 12.83 14.74
C GLY A 130 1.47 14.12 15.09
N ALA A 131 1.01 15.28 14.60
CA ALA A 131 1.56 16.57 14.96
C ALA A 131 1.20 16.89 16.43
N PRO A 132 2.15 17.28 17.29
CA PRO A 132 1.78 17.84 18.59
C PRO A 132 0.88 19.05 18.31
N ASN A 133 -0.35 19.03 18.85
CA ASN A 133 -1.28 20.14 18.82
C ASN A 133 -0.53 21.41 19.25
N ALA A 134 -0.08 22.20 18.29
CA ALA A 134 0.44 23.53 18.55
C ALA A 134 -0.77 24.36 18.97
N VAL A 135 -0.99 24.40 20.28
CA VAL A 135 -1.95 25.30 20.90
C VAL A 135 -1.45 26.72 20.60
N ILE A 136 -1.92 27.31 19.51
CA ILE A 136 -1.83 28.74 19.29
C ILE A 136 -2.95 29.35 20.12
N THR A 137 -2.67 29.59 21.40
CA THR A 137 -3.42 30.59 22.16
C THR A 137 -3.08 31.97 21.59
N ALA A 138 -4.07 32.59 20.95
CA ALA A 138 -4.08 34.00 20.63
C ALA A 138 -4.38 34.85 21.88
#